data_AF-A0A517SEV4-F1
#
_entry.id   AF-A0A517SEV4-F1
#
_cell.length_a   1.000
_cell.length_b   1.000
_cell.length_c   1.000
_cell.angle_alpha   90.00
_cell.angle_beta   90.00
_cell.angle_gamma   90.00
#
_symmetry.space_group_name_H-M   'P 1'
#
loop_
_entity.id
_entity.type
_entity.pdbx_description
1 polymer ?
#
loop_
_entity_poly.entity_id
_entity_poly.type
_entity_poly.pdbx_seq_one_letter_code
_entity_poly.pdbx_strand_id
1 'polypeptide(L)' 'MERDEQLEAERLFDSREAAKYLGVSPRTLQRLVSPRGQLPAVRFGQILRFRREDLRQFIAAHVA' A
#
# COMPACT_ATOMS: atom_id res chain seq x y z
N MET A 1 16.71 -10.34 14.41
CA MET A 1 15.30 -9.92 14.25
C MET A 1 15.18 -8.54 13.60
N GLU A 2 16.06 -7.56 13.84
CA GLU A 2 16.01 -6.25 13.12
C GLU A 2 16.25 -6.34 11.60
N ARG A 3 17.13 -7.23 11.14
CA ARG A 3 17.47 -7.34 9.69
C ARG A 3 16.28 -7.74 8.82
N ASP A 4 15.38 -8.59 9.33
CA ASP A 4 14.23 -9.05 8.54
C ASP A 4 13.18 -7.93 8.39
N GLU A 5 13.04 -7.07 9.40
CA GLU A 5 12.11 -5.96 9.39
C GLU A 5 12.56 -4.84 8.42
N GLN A 6 13.87 -4.63 8.31
CA GLN A 6 14.46 -3.72 7.31
C GLN A 6 14.36 -4.27 5.88
N LEU A 7 14.59 -5.57 5.66
CA LEU A 7 14.40 -6.20 4.35
C LEU A 7 12.92 -6.17 3.90
N GLU A 8 11.99 -6.34 4.84
CA GLU A 8 10.55 -6.18 4.61
C GLU A 8 10.14 -4.72 4.35
N ALA A 9 10.90 -3.74 4.86
CA ALA A 9 10.66 -2.33 4.58
C ALA A 9 11.03 -1.94 3.14
N GLU A 10 12.04 -2.60 2.56
CA GLU A 10 12.44 -2.41 1.16
C GLU A 10 11.50 -3.12 0.17
N ARG A 11 10.77 -4.15 0.62
CA ARG A 11 9.85 -4.89 -0.23
C ARG A 11 8.59 -4.08 -0.52
N LEU A 12 8.44 -3.70 -1.79
CA LEU A 12 7.21 -3.09 -2.27
C LEU A 12 6.11 -4.12 -2.54
N PHE A 13 4.94 -3.85 -1.99
CA PHE A 13 3.73 -4.63 -2.15
C PHE A 13 3.16 -4.43 -3.55
N ASP A 14 2.66 -5.49 -4.17
CA ASP A 14 1.81 -5.35 -5.35
C ASP A 14 0.37 -4.95 -4.97
N SER A 15 -0.46 -4.66 -5.97
CA SER A 15 -1.86 -4.26 -5.75
C SER A 15 -2.70 -5.32 -5.04
N ARG A 16 -2.42 -6.62 -5.21
CA ARG A 16 -3.18 -7.68 -4.55
C ARG A 16 -2.76 -7.79 -3.08
N GLU A 17 -1.46 -7.74 -2.82
CA GLU A 17 -0.90 -7.76 -1.48
C GLU A 17 -1.36 -6.55 -0.67
N ALA A 18 -1.30 -5.34 -1.24
CA ALA A 18 -1.77 -4.12 -0.60
C ALA A 18 -3.28 -4.16 -0.30
N ALA A 19 -4.10 -4.65 -1.24
CA ALA A 19 -5.54 -4.81 -1.02
C ALA A 19 -5.83 -5.78 0.13
N LYS A 20 -5.13 -6.93 0.17
CA LYS A 20 -5.23 -7.90 1.25
C LYS A 20 -4.77 -7.32 2.59
N TYR A 21 -3.68 -6.55 2.59
CA TYR A 21 -3.15 -5.90 3.79
C TYR A 21 -4.15 -4.90 4.40
N LEU A 22 -4.83 -4.12 3.55
CA LEU A 22 -5.87 -3.19 3.97
C LEU A 22 -7.24 -3.85 4.21
N GLY A 23 -7.39 -5.15 3.92
CA GLY A 23 -8.67 -5.86 4.07
C GLY A 23 -9.76 -5.41 3.08
N VAL A 24 -9.39 -4.88 1.91
CA VAL A 24 -10.32 -4.35 0.91
C VAL A 24 -10.25 -5.11 -0.42
N SER A 25 -11.26 -4.93 -1.27
CA SER A 25 -11.22 -5.48 -2.63
C SER A 25 -10.20 -4.74 -3.52
N PRO A 26 -9.61 -5.40 -4.53
CA PRO A 26 -8.69 -4.74 -5.48
C PRO A 26 -9.31 -3.53 -6.19
N ARG A 27 -10.63 -3.57 -6.45
CA ARG A 27 -11.38 -2.44 -7.01
C ARG A 27 -11.42 -1.25 -6.05
N THR A 28 -11.58 -1.51 -4.76
CA THR A 28 -11.54 -0.46 -3.73
C THR A 28 -10.15 0.13 -3.63
N LEU A 29 -9.10 -0.71 -3.63
CA LEU A 29 -7.72 -0.24 -3.67
C LEU A 29 -7.48 0.68 -4.89
N GLN A 30 -7.93 0.30 -6.09
CA GLN A 30 -7.82 1.15 -7.28
C GLN A 30 -8.48 2.52 -7.11
N ARG A 31 -9.61 2.60 -6.41
CA ARG A 31 -10.26 3.88 -6.08
C ARG A 31 -9.41 4.71 -5.12
N LEU A 32 -8.80 4.07 -4.12
CA LEU A 32 -7.94 4.72 -3.13
C LEU A 32 -6.65 5.29 -3.74
N VAL A 33 -6.17 4.75 -4.86
CA VAL A 33 -4.93 5.18 -5.56
C VAL A 33 -5.20 5.99 -6.82
N SER A 34 -6.47 6.22 -7.13
CA SER A 34 -6.88 7.08 -8.24
C SER A 34 -6.33 8.49 -8.04
N PRO A 35 -6.29 9.36 -9.06
CA PRO A 35 -5.79 10.73 -8.90
C PRO A 35 -6.51 11.57 -7.82
N ARG A 36 -7.73 11.17 -7.43
CA ARG A 36 -8.51 11.77 -6.33
C ARG A 36 -8.49 10.93 -5.05
N GLY A 37 -7.73 9.85 -5.06
CA GLY A 37 -7.55 8.93 -3.96
C GLY A 37 -6.53 9.45 -2.95
N GLN A 38 -6.52 8.83 -1.78
CA GLN A 38 -5.75 9.27 -0.62
C GLN A 38 -4.56 8.34 -0.32
N LEU A 39 -4.42 7.22 -1.04
CA LEU A 39 -3.37 6.24 -0.82
C LEU A 39 -2.23 6.44 -1.83
N PRO A 40 -1.01 6.80 -1.38
CA PRO A 40 0.17 6.88 -2.24
C PRO A 40 0.51 5.53 -2.86
N ALA A 41 1.02 5.56 -4.10
CA ALA A 41 1.51 4.39 -4.80
C ALA A 41 2.71 4.77 -5.68
N VAL A 42 3.74 3.93 -5.68
CA VAL A 42 4.87 4.00 -6.60
C VAL A 42 4.44 3.43 -7.95
N ARG A 43 4.57 4.21 -9.02
CA ARG A 43 4.16 3.83 -10.38
C ARG A 43 5.37 3.40 -11.21
N PHE A 44 5.32 2.19 -11.72
CA PHE A 44 6.25 1.67 -12.73
C PHE A 44 5.46 1.43 -14.02
N GLY A 45 5.24 2.49 -14.79
CA GLY A 45 4.33 2.44 -15.95
C GLY A 45 2.90 2.09 -15.54
N GLN A 46 2.43 0.91 -15.94
CA GLN A 46 1.10 0.38 -15.59
C GLN A 46 1.08 -0.40 -14.26
N ILE A 47 2.25 -0.71 -13.70
CA ILE A 47 2.37 -1.48 -12.47
C ILE A 47 2.37 -0.53 -11.27
N LEU A 48 1.50 -0.80 -10.30
CA LEU A 48 1.48 -0.10 -9.02
C LEU A 48 2.18 -0.92 -7.95
N ARG A 49 2.92 -0.22 -7.12
CA ARG A 49 3.64 -0.76 -5.98
C ARG A 49 3.42 0.11 -4.76
N PHE A 50 3.38 -0.51 -3.59
CA PHE A 50 3.03 0.17 -2.34
C PHE A 50 4.12 -0.05 -1.32
N ARG A 51 4.52 1.03 -0.65
CA ARG A 51 5.38 0.90 0.51
C ARG A 51 4.55 0.47 1.71
N ARG A 52 5.13 -0.36 2.57
CA ARG A 52 4.52 -0.75 3.83
C ARG A 52 4.20 0.47 4.70
N GLU A 53 5.09 1.47 4.71
CA GLU A 53 4.93 2.71 5.48
C GLU A 53 3.68 3.49 5.05
N ASP A 54 3.45 3.64 3.74
CA ASP A 54 2.29 4.36 3.20
C ASP A 54 0.98 3.68 3.59
N LEU A 55 0.94 2.34 3.51
CA LEU A 55 -0.23 1.56 3.92
C LEU A 55 -0.50 1.70 5.42
N ARG A 56 0.55 1.69 6.25
CA ARG A 56 0.42 1.89 7.71
C ARG A 56 -0.06 3.30 8.04
N GLN A 57 0.50 4.32 7.41
CA GLN A 57 0.07 5.72 7.60
C GLN A 57 -1.38 5.91 7.18
N PHE A 58 -1.79 5.29 6.06
CA PHE A 58 -3.17 5.32 5.61
C PHE A 58 -4.13 4.72 6.64
N ILE A 59 -3.78 3.58 7.24
CA ILE A 59 -4.57 2.99 8.34
C ILE A 59 -4.63 3.97 9.51
N ALA A 60 -3.49 4.49 9.97
CA ALA A 60 -3.42 5.39 11.12
C ALA A 60 -4.27 6.65 10.95
N ALA A 61 -4.35 7.19 9.73
CA ALA A 61 -5.20 8.34 9.41
C ALA A 61 -6.71 8.04 9.44
N HIS A 62 -7.11 6.77 9.44
CA HIS A 62 -8.50 6.31 9.37
C HIS A 62 -8.93 5.47 10.59
N VAL A 63 -8.10 5.38 11.63
CA VAL A 63 -8.52 4.85 12.93
C VAL A 63 -9.26 5.96 13.68
N ALA A 64 -10.49 5.67 14.12
CA ALA A 64 -11.32 6.56 14.94
C ALA A 64 -10.92 6.52 16.42
#